data_AF-A0A7I7Y991-F1
#
_entry.id   AF-A0A7I7Y991-F1
#
_cell.length_a   1.000
_cell.length_b   1.000
_cell.length_c   1.000
_cell.angle_alpha   90.00
_cell.angle_beta   90.00
_cell.angle_gamma   90.00
#
_symmetry.space_group_name_H-M   'P 1'
#
loop_
_entity.id
_entity.type
_entity.pdbx_description
1 polymer ?
#
loop_
_entity_poly.entity_id
_entity_poly.type
_entity_poly.pdbx_seq_one_letter_code
_entity_poly.pdbx_strand_id
1 'polypeptide(L)'
;MARNLIGLFPSARGVYAFGMPILGNVTAAAAHVTRSTSNALRIQLTGADGKELANARQKGGAAVLLGFKNGGKGDYTLSGASGDELRIAVAATTTISRQNTPVGRIAPANGAARFEDGGGTVLAVVEPYAGSKADSAWRHRILSPAGHELGALTLMTVHTGWADIESEAIQLLTNHNVATLKAPSAGALLQLNAPVAAELGDVLAAACVDFSVLPRGYIA
;
A
#
# COMPACT_ATOMS: atom_id res chain seq x y z
N MET A 1 42.23 -43.59 -19.95
CA MET A 1 42.02 -42.15 -19.70
C MET A 1 40.62 -41.78 -20.17
N ALA A 2 39.67 -41.63 -19.26
CA ALA A 2 38.39 -40.99 -19.50
C ALA A 2 37.98 -40.35 -18.17
N ARG A 3 38.05 -39.01 -18.09
CA ARG A 3 37.72 -38.25 -16.89
C ARG A 3 36.25 -37.86 -16.93
N ASN A 4 35.54 -38.22 -15.86
CA ASN A 4 34.21 -37.75 -15.48
C ASN A 4 34.13 -36.21 -15.52
N LEU A 5 33.12 -35.67 -16.21
CA LEU A 5 32.54 -34.36 -15.90
C LEU A 5 31.08 -34.59 -15.49
N ILE A 6 30.87 -34.80 -14.19
CA ILE A 6 29.57 -34.60 -13.56
C ILE A 6 29.46 -33.09 -13.35
N GLY A 7 28.61 -32.44 -14.15
CA GLY A 7 28.23 -31.06 -13.93
C GLY A 7 27.48 -30.94 -12.61
N LEU A 8 28.14 -30.37 -11.60
CA LEU A 8 27.50 -29.86 -10.40
C LEU A 8 26.58 -28.71 -10.81
N PHE A 9 25.29 -28.98 -10.96
CA PHE A 9 24.28 -27.94 -10.81
C PHE A 9 24.26 -27.53 -9.33
N PRO A 10 24.49 -26.26 -8.98
CA PRO A 10 24.22 -25.82 -7.62
C PRO A 10 22.73 -25.93 -7.37
N SER A 11 22.38 -26.80 -6.42
CA SER A 11 21.04 -26.96 -5.86
C SER A 11 20.51 -25.60 -5.40
N ALA A 12 19.34 -25.21 -5.92
CA ALA A 12 18.58 -24.05 -5.46
C ALA A 12 17.92 -24.32 -4.08
N ARG A 13 18.75 -24.59 -3.07
CA ARG A 13 18.35 -24.65 -1.67
C ARG A 13 19.32 -23.82 -0.85
N GLY A 14 18.89 -22.62 -0.49
CA GLY A 14 19.56 -21.84 0.54
C GLY A 14 19.59 -20.34 0.26
N VAL A 15 18.42 -19.68 0.28
CA VAL A 15 18.35 -18.33 0.84
C VAL A 15 17.18 -18.31 1.82
N TYR A 16 17.58 -18.04 3.05
CA TYR A 16 16.85 -17.90 4.29
C TYR A 16 15.45 -17.27 4.16
N ALA A 17 14.56 -17.64 5.08
CA ALA A 17 13.21 -17.10 5.26
C ALA A 17 13.19 -15.57 5.44
N PHE A 18 13.40 -14.84 4.34
CA PHE A 18 12.78 -13.55 4.15
C PHE A 18 11.31 -13.86 3.95
N GLY A 19 10.49 -13.35 4.86
CA GLY A 19 9.05 -13.51 4.79
C GLY A 19 8.54 -13.15 3.39
N MET A 20 7.43 -13.77 2.96
CA MET A 20 6.94 -13.53 1.61
C MET A 20 6.57 -12.05 1.45
N PRO A 21 6.92 -11.42 0.30
CA PRO A 21 6.52 -10.05 0.06
C PRO A 21 4.99 -9.97 0.00
N ILE A 22 4.42 -8.93 0.61
CA ILE A 22 2.97 -8.79 0.76
C ILE A 22 2.25 -8.80 -0.60
N LEU A 23 2.82 -8.15 -1.62
CA LEU A 23 2.26 -8.16 -2.97
C LEU A 23 2.53 -9.46 -3.75
N GLY A 24 3.62 -10.19 -3.44
CA GLY A 24 4.04 -11.33 -4.26
C GLY A 24 4.26 -10.92 -5.73
N ASN A 25 3.66 -11.68 -6.65
CA ASN A 25 3.77 -11.47 -8.10
C ASN A 25 2.55 -10.73 -8.70
N VAL A 26 1.68 -10.15 -7.88
CA VAL A 26 0.49 -9.45 -8.41
C VAL A 26 0.87 -8.14 -9.08
N THR A 27 0.16 -7.81 -10.15
CA THR A 27 0.30 -6.54 -10.86
C THR A 27 -0.83 -5.56 -10.57
N ALA A 28 -1.82 -5.96 -9.79
CA ALA A 28 -2.92 -5.10 -9.38
C ALA A 28 -3.34 -5.41 -7.96
N ALA A 29 -3.49 -4.35 -7.15
CA ALA A 29 -3.98 -4.45 -5.78
C ALA A 29 -4.90 -3.28 -5.45
N ALA A 30 -6.08 -3.56 -4.92
CA ALA A 30 -7.02 -2.56 -4.43
C ALA A 30 -6.97 -2.52 -2.89
N ALA A 31 -6.70 -1.35 -2.33
CA ALA A 31 -6.80 -1.08 -0.90
C ALA A 31 -8.14 -0.40 -0.61
N HIS A 32 -8.99 -1.04 0.19
CA HIS A 32 -10.30 -0.52 0.59
C HIS A 32 -10.29 -0.09 2.05
N VAL A 33 -10.68 1.16 2.33
CA VAL A 33 -10.68 1.72 3.68
C VAL A 33 -12.04 1.55 4.34
N THR A 34 -12.05 0.94 5.52
CA THR A 34 -13.21 0.80 6.39
C THR A 34 -12.89 1.31 7.78
N ARG A 35 -13.92 1.54 8.60
CA ARG A 35 -13.77 1.89 10.01
C ARG A 35 -14.21 0.72 10.88
N SER A 36 -13.50 0.47 11.98
CA SER A 36 -13.97 -0.39 13.05
C SER A 36 -15.05 0.31 13.89
N THR A 37 -15.78 -0.47 14.68
CA THR A 37 -16.70 0.03 15.71
C THR A 37 -16.00 0.93 16.75
N SER A 38 -14.68 0.77 16.93
CA SER A 38 -13.83 1.61 17.78
C SER A 38 -13.30 2.87 17.08
N ASN A 39 -13.79 3.20 15.88
CA ASN A 39 -13.34 4.29 15.00
C ASN A 39 -11.91 4.16 14.44
N ALA A 40 -11.21 3.05 14.68
CA ALA A 40 -9.91 2.79 14.06
C ALA A 40 -10.06 2.46 12.57
N LEU A 41 -9.10 2.89 11.74
CA LEU A 41 -9.10 2.54 10.32
C LEU A 41 -8.63 1.10 10.09
N ARG A 42 -9.31 0.43 9.17
CA ARG A 42 -8.94 -0.87 8.62
C ARG A 42 -8.81 -0.73 7.12
N ILE A 43 -7.76 -1.28 6.54
CA ILE A 43 -7.52 -1.27 5.11
C ILE A 43 -7.38 -2.71 4.65
N GLN A 44 -8.23 -3.15 3.72
CA GLN A 44 -8.10 -4.48 3.12
C GLN A 44 -7.46 -4.34 1.75
N LEU A 45 -6.38 -5.09 1.50
CA LEU A 45 -5.73 -5.18 0.20
C LEU A 45 -6.19 -6.46 -0.49
N THR A 46 -6.74 -6.34 -1.69
CA THR A 46 -7.15 -7.47 -2.54
C THR A 46 -6.46 -7.43 -3.89
N GLY A 47 -6.13 -8.59 -4.44
CA GLY A 47 -5.67 -8.72 -5.82
C GLY A 47 -6.81 -8.52 -6.82
N ALA A 48 -6.49 -8.40 -8.10
CA ALA A 48 -7.50 -8.31 -9.17
C ALA A 48 -8.40 -9.55 -9.27
N ASP A 49 -7.95 -10.70 -8.77
CA ASP A 49 -8.74 -11.92 -8.67
C ASP A 49 -9.67 -11.95 -7.44
N GLY A 50 -9.74 -10.85 -6.68
CA GLY A 50 -10.54 -10.70 -5.48
C GLY A 50 -9.95 -11.38 -4.25
N LYS A 51 -8.79 -12.05 -4.35
CA LYS A 51 -8.16 -12.68 -3.18
C LYS A 51 -7.55 -11.65 -2.26
N GLU A 52 -7.67 -11.89 -0.96
CA GLU A 52 -7.02 -11.08 0.05
C GLU A 52 -5.49 -11.23 -0.05
N LEU A 53 -4.80 -10.10 -0.10
CA LEU A 53 -3.35 -10.00 -0.04
C LEU A 53 -2.90 -9.64 1.37
N ALA A 54 -3.57 -8.67 1.99
CA ALA A 54 -3.25 -8.23 3.35
C ALA A 54 -4.38 -7.42 4.02
N ASN A 55 -4.29 -7.29 5.34
CA ASN A 55 -5.14 -6.44 6.16
C ASN A 55 -4.30 -5.48 7.01
N ALA A 56 -4.49 -4.18 6.81
CA ALA A 56 -3.90 -3.15 7.64
C ALA A 56 -4.86 -2.73 8.75
N ARG A 57 -4.38 -2.64 9.98
CA ARG A 57 -5.14 -2.16 11.14
C ARG A 57 -4.40 -1.03 11.83
N GLN A 58 -5.07 0.09 12.00
CA GLN A 58 -4.55 1.19 12.80
C GLN A 58 -4.54 0.78 14.28
N LYS A 59 -3.45 1.10 14.99
CA LYS A 59 -3.39 0.94 16.45
C LYS A 59 -4.40 1.91 17.09
N GLY A 60 -5.42 1.35 17.77
CA GLY A 60 -6.46 2.14 18.44
C GLY A 60 -5.94 2.85 19.70
N GLY A 61 -6.52 4.01 20.01
CA GLY A 61 -6.29 4.76 21.25
C GLY A 61 -7.43 5.77 21.50
N ALA A 62 -7.61 6.23 22.75
CA ALA A 62 -8.71 7.11 23.14
C ALA A 62 -8.80 8.43 22.32
N ALA A 63 -7.68 8.85 21.71
CA ALA A 63 -7.59 10.03 20.85
C ALA A 63 -8.11 9.81 19.40
N VAL A 64 -8.41 8.57 18.99
CA VAL A 64 -9.02 8.24 17.68
C VAL A 64 -10.52 8.58 17.65
N LEU A 65 -11.14 8.76 18.82
CA LEU A 65 -12.57 8.98 19.01
C LEU A 65 -13.06 10.39 18.60
N LEU A 66 -12.14 11.36 18.44
CA LEU A 66 -12.49 12.72 18.04
C LEU A 66 -11.91 13.00 16.66
N GLY A 67 -12.80 13.00 15.68
CA GLY A 67 -12.56 13.24 14.26
C GLY A 67 -11.20 13.81 13.90
N PHE A 68 -10.41 12.99 13.21
CA PHE A 68 -9.43 13.43 12.20
C PHE A 68 -8.45 14.54 12.61
N LYS A 69 -8.00 14.58 13.86
CA LYS A 69 -7.08 15.65 14.30
C LYS A 69 -5.72 15.69 13.57
N ASN A 70 -5.31 14.61 12.87
CA ASN A 70 -3.97 14.49 12.26
C ASN A 70 -3.91 14.01 10.78
N GLY A 71 -5.03 14.02 10.03
CA GLY A 71 -4.99 13.65 8.60
C GLY A 71 -4.54 12.20 8.33
N GLY A 72 -4.95 11.25 9.17
CA GLY A 72 -4.67 9.80 9.01
C GLY A 72 -3.27 9.32 9.43
N LYS A 73 -2.41 10.22 9.92
CA LYS A 73 -1.14 9.85 10.59
C LYS A 73 -1.39 8.88 11.75
N GLY A 74 -0.51 7.90 11.91
CA GLY A 74 -0.57 6.90 12.98
C GLY A 74 0.17 5.62 12.62
N ASP A 75 0.18 4.69 13.57
CA ASP A 75 0.82 3.39 13.39
C ASP A 75 -0.21 2.37 12.87
N TYR A 76 0.19 1.63 11.83
CA TYR A 76 -0.59 0.57 11.22
C TYR A 76 0.21 -0.73 11.23
N THR A 77 -0.49 -1.83 11.49
CA THR A 77 0.04 -3.18 11.28
C THR A 77 -0.62 -3.75 10.04
N LEU A 78 0.18 -4.02 8.99
CA LEU A 78 -0.24 -4.69 7.76
C LEU A 78 0.14 -6.16 7.84
N SER A 79 -0.88 -7.02 7.96
CA SER A 79 -0.73 -8.48 8.03
C SER A 79 -1.06 -9.09 6.68
N GLY A 80 -0.10 -9.72 6.03
CA GLY A 80 -0.27 -10.46 4.78
C GLY A 80 -1.01 -11.78 4.98
N ALA A 81 -1.70 -12.23 3.93
CA ALA A 81 -2.39 -13.53 3.93
C ALA A 81 -1.44 -14.72 4.20
N SER A 82 -0.16 -14.58 3.84
CA SER A 82 0.89 -15.58 4.10
C SER A 82 1.47 -15.55 5.52
N GLY A 83 1.00 -14.64 6.38
CA GLY A 83 1.47 -14.50 7.78
C GLY A 83 2.57 -13.44 7.98
N ASP A 84 3.00 -12.79 6.92
CA ASP A 84 3.96 -11.68 6.97
C ASP A 84 3.39 -10.43 7.62
N GLU A 85 4.19 -9.69 8.38
CA GLU A 85 3.74 -8.47 9.05
C GLU A 85 4.69 -7.29 8.81
N LEU A 86 4.12 -6.18 8.37
CA LEU A 86 4.79 -4.88 8.28
C LEU A 86 4.17 -3.89 9.27
N ARG A 87 5.01 -3.17 9.99
CA ARG A 87 4.65 -1.99 10.78
C ARG A 87 4.89 -0.75 9.93
N ILE A 88 3.86 0.06 9.79
CA ILE A 88 3.84 1.26 8.97
C ILE A 88 3.57 2.45 9.89
N ALA A 89 4.57 3.29 10.12
CA ALA A 89 4.40 4.52 10.89
C ALA A 89 4.12 5.68 9.93
N VAL A 90 2.84 6.01 9.75
CA VAL A 90 2.41 7.04 8.80
C VAL A 90 2.62 8.43 9.41
N ALA A 91 3.58 9.18 8.85
CA ALA A 91 3.98 10.51 9.30
C ALA A 91 4.39 11.40 8.12
N ALA A 92 5.14 12.49 8.33
CA ALA A 92 5.63 13.31 7.21
C ALA A 92 6.49 12.49 6.23
N THR A 93 7.35 11.63 6.76
CA THR A 93 7.95 10.49 6.04
C THR A 93 7.39 9.24 6.68
N THR A 94 6.83 8.33 5.87
CA THR A 94 6.33 7.06 6.38
C THR A 94 7.47 6.05 6.43
N THR A 95 7.61 5.37 7.57
CA THR A 95 8.60 4.31 7.74
C THR A 95 7.92 2.95 7.76
N ILE A 96 8.60 1.96 7.19
CA ILE A 96 8.11 0.60 7.02
C ILE A 96 9.14 -0.31 7.66
N SER A 97 8.70 -1.14 8.60
CA SER A 97 9.57 -2.09 9.28
C SER A 97 8.91 -3.44 9.37
N ARG A 98 9.73 -4.49 9.28
CA ARG A 98 9.33 -5.86 9.55
C ARG A 98 9.91 -6.20 10.91
N GLN A 99 9.03 -6.38 11.89
CA GLN A 99 9.41 -6.44 13.31
C GLN A 99 10.17 -5.19 13.76
N ASN A 100 11.50 -5.26 13.82
CA ASN A 100 12.40 -4.15 14.18
C ASN A 100 13.42 -3.83 13.07
N THR A 101 13.33 -4.49 11.92
CA THR A 101 14.22 -4.27 10.78
C THR A 101 13.58 -3.27 9.81
N PRO A 102 14.25 -2.15 9.47
CA PRO A 102 13.79 -1.24 8.44
C PRO A 102 13.67 -1.97 7.09
N VAL A 103 12.49 -1.88 6.46
CA VAL A 103 12.22 -2.43 5.12
C VAL A 103 12.27 -1.32 4.09
N GLY A 104 11.71 -0.16 4.41
CA GLY A 104 11.69 0.97 3.49
C GLY A 104 11.06 2.23 4.06
N ARG A 105 10.99 3.26 3.23
CA ARG A 105 10.34 4.52 3.54
C ARG A 105 9.63 5.13 2.34
N ILE A 106 8.58 5.89 2.62
CA ILE A 106 7.89 6.75 1.67
C ILE A 106 8.16 8.18 2.11
N ALA A 107 9.06 8.85 1.42
CA ALA A 107 9.47 10.21 1.73
C ALA A 107 8.87 11.20 0.73
N PRO A 108 8.47 12.41 1.16
CA PRO A 108 7.99 13.44 0.26
C PRO A 108 9.11 13.88 -0.68
N ALA A 109 8.79 14.08 -1.96
CA ALA A 109 9.72 14.57 -2.95
C ALA A 109 8.98 15.34 -4.06
N ASN A 110 9.32 16.62 -4.25
CA ASN A 110 8.88 17.46 -5.38
C ASN A 110 7.36 17.39 -5.70
N GLY A 111 6.50 17.49 -4.69
CA GLY A 111 5.04 17.44 -4.86
C GLY A 111 4.44 16.04 -5.00
N ALA A 112 5.24 15.00 -4.77
CA ALA A 112 4.80 13.61 -4.69
C ALA A 112 5.66 12.83 -3.68
N ALA A 113 6.10 11.61 -4.01
CA ALA A 113 6.82 10.76 -3.07
C ALA A 113 7.94 9.96 -3.75
N ARG A 114 8.97 9.64 -2.97
CA ARG A 114 9.99 8.64 -3.30
C ARG A 114 9.81 7.41 -2.42
N PHE A 115 9.91 6.26 -3.04
CA PHE A 115 9.93 4.95 -2.39
C PHE A 115 11.38 4.53 -2.25
N GLU A 116 11.77 4.18 -1.03
CA GLU A 116 13.15 3.87 -0.72
C GLU A 116 13.26 2.60 0.12
N ASP A 117 14.38 1.90 0.01
CA ASP A 117 14.69 0.75 0.86
C ASP A 117 15.07 1.17 2.29
N GLY A 118 15.33 0.19 3.16
CA GLY A 118 15.77 0.42 4.54
C GLY A 118 17.12 1.14 4.68
N GLY A 119 17.94 1.17 3.62
CA GLY A 119 19.22 1.88 3.54
C GLY A 119 19.11 3.31 2.96
N GLY A 120 17.96 3.69 2.41
CA GLY A 120 17.73 4.98 1.76
C GLY A 120 18.04 5.01 0.27
N THR A 121 18.21 3.85 -0.38
CA THR A 121 18.29 3.75 -1.85
C THR A 121 16.91 4.00 -2.43
N VAL A 122 16.80 4.86 -3.44
CA VAL A 122 15.52 5.09 -4.15
C VAL A 122 15.21 3.87 -5.00
N LEU A 123 14.06 3.24 -4.74
CA LEU A 123 13.54 2.08 -5.47
C LEU A 123 12.56 2.51 -6.57
N ALA A 124 11.79 3.57 -6.34
CA ALA A 124 10.86 4.14 -7.30
C ALA A 124 10.45 5.57 -6.89
N VAL A 125 9.89 6.32 -7.83
CA VAL A 125 9.37 7.67 -7.63
C VAL A 125 7.91 7.70 -8.07
N VAL A 126 7.07 8.29 -7.24
CA VAL A 126 5.70 8.64 -7.59
C VAL A 126 5.71 10.07 -8.10
N GLU A 127 5.07 10.33 -9.23
CA GLU A 127 4.96 11.69 -9.76
C GLU A 127 3.78 12.47 -9.17
N PRO A 128 3.84 13.82 -9.19
CA PRO A 128 2.71 14.66 -8.81
C PRO A 128 1.49 14.36 -9.66
N TYR A 129 0.31 14.53 -9.06
CA TYR A 129 -0.91 14.45 -9.85
C TYR A 129 -0.99 15.65 -10.79
N ALA A 130 -1.11 15.39 -12.09
CA ALA A 130 -1.14 16.43 -13.12
C ALA A 130 -2.57 16.89 -13.49
N GLY A 131 -3.61 16.22 -12.98
CA GLY A 131 -5.00 16.57 -13.25
C GLY A 131 -5.58 17.60 -12.28
N SER A 132 -6.90 17.80 -12.35
CA SER A 132 -7.62 18.73 -11.49
C SER A 132 -7.86 18.10 -10.12
N LYS A 133 -7.59 18.82 -9.03
CA LYS A 133 -7.92 18.33 -7.67
C LYS A 133 -9.43 18.18 -7.42
N ALA A 134 -10.28 18.64 -8.33
CA ALA A 134 -11.70 18.33 -8.31
C ALA A 134 -12.02 16.92 -8.87
N ASP A 135 -11.05 16.27 -9.50
CA ASP A 135 -11.19 14.93 -10.06
C ASP A 135 -11.43 13.91 -8.94
N SER A 136 -12.26 12.92 -9.25
CA SER A 136 -12.72 11.89 -8.32
C SER A 136 -11.65 10.86 -7.97
N ALA A 137 -10.69 10.64 -8.88
CA ALA A 137 -9.57 9.73 -8.72
C ALA A 137 -8.28 10.39 -9.19
N TRP A 138 -7.24 10.35 -8.35
CA TRP A 138 -5.95 10.97 -8.65
C TRP A 138 -4.93 9.90 -8.98
N ARG A 139 -4.68 9.72 -10.27
CA ARG A 139 -3.74 8.72 -10.79
C ARG A 139 -2.32 9.28 -10.81
N HIS A 140 -1.45 8.72 -10.00
CA HIS A 140 -0.03 9.06 -9.98
C HIS A 140 0.79 8.00 -10.71
N ARG A 141 1.66 8.42 -11.64
CA ARG A 141 2.60 7.49 -12.29
C ARG A 141 3.69 7.07 -11.31
N ILE A 142 4.10 5.81 -11.38
CA ILE A 142 5.23 5.25 -10.66
C ILE A 142 6.34 5.02 -11.66
N LEU A 143 7.48 5.65 -11.43
CA LEU A 143 8.68 5.53 -12.25
C LEU A 143 9.77 4.78 -11.49
N SER A 144 10.55 3.98 -12.21
CA SER A 144 11.83 3.47 -11.73
C SER A 144 12.84 4.62 -11.53
N PRO A 145 13.97 4.39 -10.83
CA PRO A 145 15.01 5.41 -10.68
C PRO A 145 15.61 5.87 -12.03
N ALA A 146 15.53 5.03 -13.06
CA ALA A 146 15.95 5.34 -14.42
C ALA A 146 14.87 6.07 -15.26
N GLY A 147 13.68 6.32 -14.69
CA GLY A 147 12.59 7.05 -15.36
C GLY A 147 11.62 6.19 -16.17
N HIS A 148 11.80 4.87 -16.21
CA HIS A 148 10.84 3.97 -16.87
C HIS A 148 9.55 3.83 -16.04
N GLU A 149 8.39 3.86 -16.69
CA GLU A 149 7.09 3.67 -16.04
C GLU A 149 6.93 2.22 -15.56
N LEU A 150 6.76 2.06 -14.26
CA LEU A 150 6.47 0.79 -13.58
C LEU A 150 4.96 0.55 -13.46
N GLY A 151 4.16 1.61 -13.50
CA GLY A 151 2.71 1.56 -13.37
C GLY A 151 2.15 2.84 -12.76
N ALA A 152 1.07 2.71 -11.99
CA ALA A 152 0.39 3.83 -11.34
C ALA A 152 -0.17 3.46 -9.95
N LEU A 153 -0.21 4.47 -9.08
CA LEU A 153 -0.92 4.45 -7.80
C LEU A 153 -2.05 5.50 -7.87
N THR A 154 -3.29 5.05 -7.80
CA THR A 154 -4.49 5.89 -7.92
C THR A 154 -5.13 6.06 -6.55
N LEU A 155 -5.29 7.29 -6.09
CA LEU A 155 -6.07 7.63 -4.91
C LEU A 155 -7.56 7.75 -5.27
N MET A 156 -8.44 7.10 -4.51
CA MET A 156 -9.89 7.20 -4.67
C MET A 156 -10.48 8.16 -3.63
N THR A 157 -11.02 9.31 -4.05
CA THR A 157 -11.51 10.35 -3.10
C THR A 157 -12.92 10.05 -2.55
N VAL A 158 -13.26 10.61 -1.37
CA VAL A 158 -14.53 10.36 -0.64
C VAL A 158 -15.77 10.94 -1.34
N HIS A 159 -15.58 11.96 -2.19
CA HIS A 159 -16.69 12.60 -2.94
C HIS A 159 -17.23 11.71 -4.07
N THR A 160 -16.54 10.62 -4.34
CA THR A 160 -17.01 9.48 -5.13
C THR A 160 -16.92 8.25 -4.26
N GLY A 161 -18.05 7.89 -3.65
CA GLY A 161 -18.19 6.55 -3.10
C GLY A 161 -18.06 5.51 -4.22
N TRP A 162 -18.00 4.24 -3.83
CA TRP A 162 -18.14 3.07 -4.70
C TRP A 162 -19.49 3.00 -5.46
N ALA A 163 -20.20 4.12 -5.54
CA ALA A 163 -21.42 4.37 -6.30
C ALA A 163 -21.22 4.33 -7.82
N ASP A 164 -20.06 4.75 -8.31
CA ASP A 164 -19.82 4.81 -9.76
C ASP A 164 -19.19 3.54 -10.34
N ILE A 165 -18.95 2.50 -9.52
CA ILE A 165 -18.37 1.24 -10.02
C ILE A 165 -19.34 0.06 -9.86
N GLU A 166 -20.10 0.00 -8.77
CA GLU A 166 -21.27 -0.87 -8.58
C GLU A 166 -21.93 -0.39 -7.27
N SER A 167 -22.75 0.66 -7.32
CA SER A 167 -23.20 1.40 -6.12
C SER A 167 -23.81 0.57 -4.99
N GLU A 168 -24.32 -0.60 -5.34
CA GLU A 168 -25.29 -1.35 -4.55
C GLU A 168 -24.95 -2.83 -4.37
N ALA A 169 -23.95 -3.41 -5.04
CA ALA A 169 -23.78 -4.87 -4.99
C ALA A 169 -23.49 -5.40 -3.57
N ILE A 170 -22.91 -4.58 -2.69
CA ILE A 170 -22.41 -5.02 -1.37
C ILE A 170 -22.87 -4.14 -0.19
N GLN A 171 -23.77 -3.16 -0.38
CA GLN A 171 -24.58 -2.74 0.78
C GLN A 171 -25.38 -3.93 1.36
N LEU A 172 -25.67 -4.92 0.50
CA LEU A 172 -26.65 -5.98 0.66
C LEU A 172 -26.17 -7.32 1.23
N LEU A 173 -24.86 -7.54 1.45
CA LEU A 173 -24.37 -8.83 1.98
C LEU A 173 -23.94 -8.81 3.46
N THR A 174 -23.48 -7.70 4.06
CA THR A 174 -22.77 -7.80 5.37
C THR A 174 -22.93 -6.63 6.37
N ASN A 175 -24.12 -6.04 6.49
CA ASN A 175 -24.52 -5.09 7.56
C ASN A 175 -23.88 -3.70 7.57
N HIS A 176 -24.65 -2.79 6.97
CA HIS A 176 -24.56 -1.33 7.01
C HIS A 176 -24.45 -0.72 8.42
N ASN A 177 -23.77 0.43 8.54
CA ASN A 177 -23.86 1.28 9.73
C ASN A 177 -24.02 2.76 9.34
N VAL A 178 -25.15 3.35 9.73
CA VAL A 178 -25.53 4.74 9.50
C VAL A 178 -25.11 5.56 10.74
N ALA A 179 -24.46 6.71 10.51
CA ALA A 179 -23.99 7.71 11.50
C ALA A 179 -22.55 7.57 12.05
N THR A 180 -21.54 7.43 11.18
CA THR A 180 -20.12 7.50 11.58
C THR A 180 -19.32 8.48 10.70
N LEU A 181 -18.40 9.23 11.32
CA LEU A 181 -17.50 10.23 10.71
C LEU A 181 -16.91 9.71 9.37
N LYS A 182 -16.84 10.55 8.31
CA LYS A 182 -16.35 10.17 6.98
C LYS A 182 -14.90 9.67 7.01
N ALA A 183 -14.57 8.59 6.28
CA ALA A 183 -13.18 8.14 6.04
C ALA A 183 -12.40 9.19 5.21
N PRO A 184 -11.05 9.19 5.20
CA PRO A 184 -10.26 10.22 4.51
C PRO A 184 -10.22 10.04 2.98
N SER A 185 -10.38 8.80 2.52
CA SER A 185 -10.47 8.39 1.13
C SER A 185 -11.32 7.11 1.06
N ALA A 186 -11.73 6.70 -0.15
CA ALA A 186 -12.28 5.38 -0.38
C ALA A 186 -11.19 4.29 -0.44
N GLY A 187 -9.93 4.71 -0.62
CA GLY A 187 -8.75 3.85 -0.65
C GLY A 187 -7.79 4.18 -1.79
N ALA A 188 -7.03 3.18 -2.24
CA ALA A 188 -6.05 3.32 -3.31
C ALA A 188 -6.05 2.10 -4.23
N LEU A 189 -5.74 2.31 -5.50
CA LEU A 189 -5.57 1.26 -6.51
C LEU A 189 -4.15 1.28 -7.05
N LEU A 190 -3.42 0.19 -6.85
CA LEU A 190 -2.11 -0.05 -7.46
C LEU A 190 -2.28 -0.85 -8.75
N GLN A 191 -1.66 -0.38 -9.83
CA GLN A 191 -1.55 -1.09 -11.10
C GLN A 191 -0.09 -1.05 -11.56
N LEU A 192 0.47 -2.20 -11.91
CA LEU A 192 1.85 -2.36 -12.34
C LEU A 192 1.88 -2.96 -13.75
N ASN A 193 2.88 -2.55 -14.52
CA ASN A 193 3.10 -3.05 -15.89
C ASN A 193 3.63 -4.49 -15.89
N ALA A 194 4.35 -4.87 -14.82
CA ALA A 194 4.89 -6.21 -14.59
C ALA A 194 5.09 -6.43 -13.08
N PRO A 195 5.26 -7.68 -12.61
CA PRO A 195 5.67 -7.95 -11.24
C PRO A 195 6.97 -7.23 -10.90
N VAL A 196 7.11 -6.80 -9.64
CA VAL A 196 8.27 -6.06 -9.14
C VAL A 196 9.09 -6.90 -8.16
N ALA A 197 10.32 -6.46 -7.88
CA ALA A 197 11.16 -7.06 -6.85
C ALA A 197 10.49 -6.97 -5.46
N ALA A 198 10.81 -7.94 -4.59
CA ALA A 198 10.19 -8.08 -3.28
C ALA A 198 10.33 -6.83 -2.41
N GLU A 199 11.49 -6.16 -2.42
CA GLU A 199 11.70 -4.96 -1.61
C GLU A 199 10.76 -3.83 -2.03
N LEU A 200 10.63 -3.59 -3.34
CA LEU A 200 9.69 -2.61 -3.86
C LEU A 200 8.24 -3.05 -3.62
N GLY A 201 7.95 -4.35 -3.71
CA GLY A 201 6.63 -4.91 -3.45
C GLY A 201 6.11 -4.61 -2.04
N ASP A 202 6.94 -4.80 -1.01
CA ASP A 202 6.58 -4.47 0.37
C ASP A 202 6.36 -2.96 0.58
N VAL A 203 7.19 -2.12 -0.07
CA VAL A 203 7.02 -0.66 -0.02
C VAL A 203 5.73 -0.22 -0.74
N LEU A 204 5.38 -0.84 -1.86
CA LEU A 204 4.14 -0.57 -2.59
C LEU A 204 2.90 -1.04 -1.82
N ALA A 205 2.95 -2.19 -1.13
CA ALA A 205 1.88 -2.62 -0.24
C ALA A 205 1.63 -1.58 0.87
N ALA A 206 2.70 -1.08 1.48
CA ALA A 206 2.62 -0.03 2.46
C ALA A 206 2.18 1.31 1.86
N ALA A 207 2.53 1.61 0.61
CA ALA A 207 2.08 2.81 -0.10
C ALA A 207 0.57 2.82 -0.33
N CYS A 208 -0.03 1.66 -0.61
CA CYS A 208 -1.49 1.54 -0.67
C CYS A 208 -2.16 1.92 0.66
N VAL A 209 -1.54 1.61 1.81
CA VAL A 209 -2.01 2.04 3.13
C VAL A 209 -1.77 3.54 3.35
N ASP A 210 -0.55 4.02 3.10
CA ASP A 210 -0.15 5.43 3.28
C ASP A 210 -1.04 6.38 2.46
N PHE A 211 -1.18 6.14 1.16
CA PHE A 211 -1.99 6.99 0.27
C PHE A 211 -3.47 6.96 0.64
N SER A 212 -3.97 5.82 1.12
CA SER A 212 -5.37 5.69 1.55
C SER A 212 -5.70 6.54 2.78
N VAL A 213 -4.74 6.76 3.68
CA VAL A 213 -5.00 7.43 4.97
C VAL A 213 -4.43 8.83 5.06
N LEU A 214 -3.31 9.08 4.39
CA LEU A 214 -2.61 10.36 4.31
C LEU A 214 -2.35 10.65 2.82
N PRO A 215 -3.34 11.19 2.09
CA PRO A 215 -3.21 11.31 0.65
C PRO A 215 -2.06 12.26 0.30
N ARG A 216 -1.00 11.71 -0.29
CA ARG A 216 0.28 12.41 -0.49
C ARG A 216 0.25 13.47 -1.59
N GLY A 217 -0.90 13.74 -2.20
CA GLY A 217 -1.13 14.78 -3.21
C GLY A 217 -1.51 16.17 -2.66
N TYR A 218 -1.52 16.37 -1.33
CA TYR A 218 -1.96 17.65 -0.74
C TYR A 218 -0.86 18.64 -0.41
N ILE A 219 0.43 18.27 -0.38
CA ILE A 219 1.50 19.13 0.14
C ILE A 219 2.35 19.67 -1.01
N ALA A 220 1.80 20.62 -1.73
CA ALA A 220 2.54 21.77 -2.23
C ALA A 220 2.09 22.96 -1.39
#